data_AF-A0A7V3RWK3-F1
#
_entry.id   AF-A0A7V3RWK3-F1
#
_cell.length_a   1.000
_cell.length_b   1.000
_cell.length_c   1.000
_cell.angle_alpha   90.00
_cell.angle_beta   90.00
_cell.angle_gamma   90.00
#
_symmetry.space_group_name_H-M   'P 1'
#
loop_
_entity.id
_entity.type
_entity.pdbx_description
1 polymer ?
#
loop_
_entity_poly.entity_id
_entity_poly.type
_entity_poly.pdbx_seq_one_letter_code
_entity_poly.pdbx_strand_id
1 'polypeptide(L)' 'MRDELWERLRRILVEKSYERRRVILTSGRESDFYVDGKQTSLHPEGAYLIGVLILRQLNSREPRVQAVGGMTLGADP' A
#
# COMPACT_ATOMS: atom_id res chain seq x y z
N MET A 1 -13.33 9.37 -2.19
CA MET A 1 -11.99 8.74 -2.05
C MET A 1 -11.90 7.81 -0.84
N ARG A 2 -12.51 8.16 0.31
CA ARG A 2 -12.67 7.24 1.45
C ARG A 2 -14.06 6.62 1.41
N ASP A 3 -14.19 5.54 0.67
CA ASP A 3 -15.40 4.72 0.58
C ASP A 3 -15.19 3.38 1.29
N GLU A 4 -16.13 2.45 1.14
CA GLU A 4 -16.08 1.15 1.78
C GLU A 4 -14.82 0.34 1.43
N LEU A 5 -14.39 0.38 0.17
CA LEU A 5 -13.18 -0.32 -0.27
C LEU A 5 -11.93 0.27 0.37
N TRP A 6 -11.86 1.60 0.48
CA TRP A 6 -10.76 2.26 1.16
C TRP A 6 -10.71 1.90 2.64
N GLU A 7 -11.86 1.90 3.33
CA GLU A 7 -11.92 1.50 4.74
C GLU A 7 -11.56 0.03 4.94
N ARG A 8 -11.96 -0.85 4.02
CA ARG A 8 -11.59 -2.27 4.08
C ARG A 8 -10.09 -2.47 3.93
N LEU A 9 -9.46 -1.80 2.95
CA LEU A 9 -8.01 -1.84 2.79
C LEU A 9 -7.29 -1.30 4.04
N ARG A 10 -7.78 -0.19 4.60
CA ARG A 10 -7.21 0.41 5.81
C ARG A 10 -7.25 -0.57 6.98
N ARG A 11 -8.34 -1.33 7.17
CA ARG A 11 -8.42 -2.36 8.21
C ARG A 11 -7.34 -3.43 8.02
N ILE A 12 -7.21 -3.97 6.80
CA ILE A 12 -6.18 -4.99 6.51
C ILE A 12 -4.78 -4.42 6.75
N LEU A 13 -4.50 -3.17 6.37
CA LEU A 13 -3.22 -2.52 6.64
C LEU A 13 -2.90 -2.44 8.14
N VAL A 14 -3.88 -2.01 8.95
CA VAL A 14 -3.70 -1.91 10.41
C VAL A 14 -3.54 -3.29 11.04
N GLU A 15 -4.28 -4.29 10.58
CA GLU A 15 -4.27 -5.65 11.15
C GLU A 15 -3.02 -6.45 10.78
N LYS A 16 -2.44 -6.20 9.59
CA LYS A 16 -1.37 -7.05 9.03
C LYS A 16 -0.03 -6.36 8.87
N SER A 17 -0.02 -5.06 8.62
CA SER A 17 1.19 -4.34 8.21
C SER A 17 1.68 -3.36 9.26
N TYR A 18 0.88 -3.00 10.27
CA TYR A 18 1.23 -2.00 11.28
C TYR A 18 1.68 -2.65 12.58
N GLU A 19 2.82 -2.16 13.10
CA GLU A 19 3.32 -2.52 14.43
C GLU A 19 3.71 -1.25 15.21
N ARG A 20 3.24 -1.15 16.46
CA ARG A 20 3.69 -0.09 17.37
C ARG A 20 4.92 -0.56 18.15
N ARG A 21 6.11 -0.16 17.70
CA ARG A 21 7.40 -0.48 18.31
C ARG A 21 8.45 0.56 17.89
N ARG A 22 9.47 0.77 18.73
CA ARG A 22 10.62 1.61 18.36
C ARG A 22 11.49 0.91 17.33
N VAL A 23 11.80 1.59 16.23
CA VAL A 23 12.69 1.09 15.16
C VAL A 23 13.61 2.20 14.66
N ILE A 24 14.83 1.82 14.26
CA ILE A 24 15.69 2.68 13.43
C ILE A 24 15.39 2.37 11.97
N LEU A 25 14.93 3.38 11.24
CA LEU A 25 14.64 3.26 9.82
C LEU A 25 15.94 3.16 9.02
N THR A 26 15.85 2.69 7.76
CA THR A 26 17.01 2.67 6.84
C THR A 26 17.61 4.05 6.58
N SER A 27 16.86 5.12 6.85
CA SER A 27 17.36 6.50 6.83
C SER A 27 18.14 6.92 8.08
N GLY A 28 18.30 6.03 9.07
CA GLY A 28 18.93 6.31 10.37
C GLY A 28 18.03 7.04 11.38
N ARG A 29 16.77 7.35 11.03
CA ARG A 29 15.83 8.04 11.94
C ARG A 29 15.11 7.05 12.85
N GLU A 30 14.81 7.48 14.07
CA GLU A 30 13.92 6.77 14.97
C GLU A 30 12.44 6.93 14.56
N SER A 31 11.70 5.85 14.69
CA SER A 31 10.23 5.80 14.55
C SER A 31 9.65 5.00 15.71
N ASP A 32 8.49 5.40 16.23
CA ASP A 32 7.74 4.68 17.26
C ASP A 32 6.74 3.66 16.68
N PHE A 33 6.75 3.50 15.35
CA PHE A 33 6.01 2.47 14.64
C PHE A 33 6.78 1.95 13.43
N TYR A 34 6.37 0.78 12.95
CA TYR A 34 6.84 0.18 11.72
C TYR A 34 5.65 -0.21 10.83
N VAL A 35 5.78 -0.02 9.52
CA VAL A 35 4.78 -0.45 8.54
C VAL A 35 5.45 -1.32 7.47
N ASP A 36 5.14 -2.61 7.43
CA ASP A 36 5.55 -3.52 6.36
C ASP A 36 4.39 -3.74 5.38
N GLY A 37 4.32 -2.90 4.34
CA GLY A 37 3.27 -2.97 3.33
C GLY A 37 3.24 -4.29 2.53
N LYS A 38 4.31 -5.10 2.57
CA LYS A 38 4.35 -6.40 1.88
C LYS A 38 3.29 -7.35 2.44
N GLN A 39 3.02 -7.30 3.74
CA GLN A 39 2.02 -8.16 4.37
C GLN A 39 0.62 -7.93 3.77
N THR A 40 0.25 -6.68 3.48
CA THR A 40 -1.01 -6.36 2.82
C THR A 40 -0.97 -6.63 1.31
N SER A 41 0.13 -6.33 0.62
CA SER A 41 0.20 -6.58 -0.84
C SER A 41 0.24 -8.07 -1.19
N LEU A 42 0.71 -8.93 -0.29
CA LEU A 42 0.70 -10.39 -0.41
C LEU A 42 -0.59 -11.03 0.12
N HIS A 43 -1.47 -10.26 0.76
CA HIS A 43 -2.77 -10.75 1.22
C HIS A 43 -3.76 -10.78 0.05
N PRO A 44 -4.52 -11.87 -0.20
CA PRO A 44 -5.38 -11.99 -1.37
C PRO A 44 -6.35 -10.82 -1.56
N GLU A 45 -7.09 -10.46 -0.50
CA GLU A 45 -8.00 -9.32 -0.54
C GLU A 45 -7.25 -7.98 -0.55
N GLY A 46 -6.07 -7.93 0.09
CA GLY A 46 -5.28 -6.69 0.19
C GLY A 46 -4.73 -6.29 -1.18
N ALA A 47 -4.13 -7.24 -1.90
CA ALA A 47 -3.66 -7.09 -3.27
C ALA A 47 -4.76 -6.58 -4.20
N TYR A 48 -5.94 -7.21 -4.16
CA TYR A 48 -7.09 -6.80 -4.96
C TYR A 48 -7.52 -5.36 -4.67
N LEU A 49 -7.69 -5.00 -3.40
CA LEU A 49 -8.12 -3.66 -2.99
C LEU A 49 -7.08 -2.59 -3.35
N ILE A 50 -5.79 -2.88 -3.19
CA ILE A 50 -4.69 -2.02 -3.63
C ILE A 50 -4.82 -1.76 -5.14
N GLY A 51 -4.94 -2.80 -5.96
CA GLY A 51 -5.06 -2.67 -7.41
C GLY A 51 -6.27 -1.84 -7.84
N VAL A 52 -7.45 -2.11 -7.26
CA VAL A 52 -8.68 -1.36 -7.55
C VAL A 52 -8.54 0.11 -7.18
N LEU A 53 -8.02 0.42 -5.99
CA LEU A 53 -7.90 1.79 -5.51
C LEU A 53 -6.83 2.58 -6.28
N ILE A 54 -5.69 1.95 -6.62
CA ILE A 54 -4.68 2.57 -7.49
C ILE A 54 -5.28 2.85 -8.87
N LEU A 55 -5.95 1.88 -9.49
CA LEU A 55 -6.57 2.06 -10.81
C LEU A 55 -7.57 3.21 -10.82
N ARG A 56 -8.41 3.33 -9.78
CA ARG A 56 -9.33 4.47 -9.63
C ARG A 56 -8.59 5.82 -9.59
N GLN A 57 -7.45 5.87 -8.91
CA GLN A 57 -6.63 7.08 -8.83
C GLN A 57 -5.90 7.40 -10.13
N LEU A 58 -5.54 6.39 -10.93
CA LEU A 58 -4.96 6.60 -12.25
C LEU A 58 -6.02 7.12 -13.23
N ASN A 59 -7.23 6.56 -13.19
CA ASN A 59 -8.34 6.95 -14.06
C ASN A 59 -8.92 8.34 -13.76
N SER A 60 -8.69 8.89 -12.56
CA SER A 60 -9.15 10.22 -12.18
C SER A 60 -8.18 11.34 -12.56
N ARG A 61 -7.01 11.01 -13.12
CA ARG A 61 -5.97 11.98 -13.51
C ARG A 61 -6.07 12.33 -14.99
N GLU A 62 -5.76 13.58 -15.28
CA GLU A 62 -5.58 14.10 -16.63
C GLU A 62 -4.14 14.64 -16.79
N PRO A 63 -3.43 14.32 -17.89
CA PRO A 63 -3.85 13.41 -18.97
C PRO A 63 -3.90 11.94 -18.50
N ARG A 64 -4.69 11.13 -19.20
CA ARG A 64 -4.81 9.69 -18.92
C ARG A 64 -3.44 9.00 -18.90
N VAL A 65 -3.18 8.26 -17.83
CA VAL A 65 -1.99 7.43 -17.68
C VAL A 65 -1.97 6.35 -18.77
N GLN A 66 -0.91 6.32 -19.58
CA GLN A 66 -0.78 5.38 -20.71
C GLN A 66 -0.01 4.10 -20.34
N ALA A 67 0.85 4.15 -19.32
CA ALA A 67 1.67 3.03 -18.91
C ALA A 67 1.96 3.10 -17.40
N VAL A 68 2.15 1.92 -16.79
CA VAL A 68 2.62 1.76 -15.41
C VAL A 68 3.86 0.87 -15.45
N GLY A 69 4.94 1.30 -14.80
CA GLY A 69 6.18 0.55 -14.70
C GLY A 69 6.55 0.30 -13.24
N GLY A 70 7.20 -0.83 -12.98
CA GLY A 70 7.72 -1.23 -11.68
C GLY A 70 9.13 -1.80 -11.82
N MET A 71 9.97 -1.61 -10.79
CA MET A 71 11.27 -2.28 -10.73
C MET A 71 11.04 -3.76 -10.41
N THR A 72 11.75 -4.67 -11.09
CA THR A 72 11.63 -6.12 -10.87
C THR A 72 11.76 -6.50 -9.40
N LEU A 73 12.73 -5.93 -8.68
CA LEU A 73 12.86 -6.15 -7.24
C LEU A 73 11.92 -5.21 -6.47
N GLY A 74 10.82 -5.76 -5.96
CA GLY A 74 9.94 -5.10 -5.00
C GLY A 74 8.67 -4.47 -5.58
N ALA A 75 8.50 -4.44 -6.91
CA ALA A 75 7.21 -4.08 -7.53
C ALA A 75 6.38 -5.31 -7.92
N ASP A 76 7.00 -6.49 -8.03
CA ASP A 76 6.30 -7.75 -8.26
C ASP A 76 5.65 -8.23 -6.94
N PRO A 77 4.31 -8.39 -6.91
CA PRO A 77 3.61 -8.89 -5.74
C PRO A 77 3.82 -10.39 -5.55
#